data_AF-A0AAJ5X573-F1
#
_entry.id   AF-A0AAJ5X573-F1
#
_cell.length_a   1.000
_cell.length_b   1.000
_cell.length_c   1.000
_cell.angle_alpha   90.00
_cell.angle_beta   90.00
_cell.angle_gamma   90.00
#
_symmetry.space_group_name_H-M   'P 1'
#
loop_
_entity.id
_entity.type
_entity.pdbx_description
1 polymer ?
#
loop_
_entity_poly.entity_id
_entity_poly.type
_entity_poly.pdbx_seq_one_letter_code
_entity_poly.pdbx_strand_id
1 'polypeptide(L)' 'MSLTVTVILLGLALAVMVFTGWRGALPPDPMKGPRLMPWRFLMIGAAAAALLLLIHLATLFGAERPPWIPGR' A
#
# COMPACT_ATOMS: atom_id res chain seq x y z
N MET A 1 11.68 -9.49 -7.76
CA MET A 1 11.65 -8.33 -8.69
C MET A 1 12.90 -7.48 -8.45
N SER A 2 13.28 -6.60 -9.38
CA SER A 2 14.46 -5.75 -9.20
C SER A 2 14.18 -4.58 -8.25
N LEU A 3 15.25 -4.01 -7.67
CA LEU A 3 15.17 -2.85 -6.77
C LEU A 3 14.36 -1.70 -7.38
N THR A 4 14.62 -1.36 -8.64
CA THR A 4 13.92 -0.29 -9.37
C THR A 4 12.42 -0.52 -9.41
N VAL A 5 11.98 -1.75 -9.73
CA VAL A 5 10.55 -2.09 -9.78
C VAL A 5 9.92 -2.00 -8.39
N THR A 6 10.61 -2.49 -7.36
CA THR A 6 10.11 -2.43 -5.97
C THR A 6 9.89 -0.99 -5.51
N VAL A 7 10.85 -0.09 -5.76
CA VAL A 7 10.75 1.31 -5.34
C VAL A 7 9.65 2.06 -6.11
N ILE A 8 9.50 1.82 -7.41
CA ILE A 8 8.42 2.41 -8.21
C ILE A 8 7.05 1.98 -7.67
N LEU A 9 6.85 0.67 -7.47
CA LEU A 9 5.58 0.16 -6.95
C LEU A 9 5.30 0.66 -5.53
N LEU A 10 6.33 0.76 -4.69
CA LEU A 10 6.18 1.28 -3.33
C LEU A 10 5.75 2.75 -3.36
N GLY A 11 6.42 3.57 -4.18
CA GLY A 11 6.04 4.98 -4.36
C GLY A 11 4.60 5.15 -4.83
N LEU A 12 4.17 4.35 -5.81
CA LEU A 12 2.78 4.36 -6.29
C LEU A 12 1.78 3.91 -5.22
N ALA A 13 2.09 2.84 -4.48
CA ALA A 13 1.23 2.36 -3.40
C ALA A 13 1.06 3.42 -2.30
N LEU A 14 2.14 4.09 -1.90
CA LEU A 14 2.11 5.18 -0.95
C LEU A 14 1.31 6.38 -1.47
N ALA A 15 1.49 6.76 -2.74
CA ALA A 15 0.72 7.85 -3.35
C ALA A 15 -0.79 7.54 -3.35
N VAL A 16 -1.18 6.32 -3.73
CA VAL A 16 -2.58 5.87 -3.69
C VAL A 16 -3.11 5.84 -2.25
N MET A 17 -2.34 5.32 -1.30
CA MET A 17 -2.70 5.28 0.12
C MET A 17 -2.98 6.69 0.65
N VAL A 18 -2.08 7.64 0.41
CA VAL A 18 -2.24 9.04 0.86
C VAL A 18 -3.43 9.69 0.17
N PHE A 19 -3.57 9.54 -1.15
CA PHE A 19 -4.68 10.12 -1.91
C PHE A 19 -6.03 9.59 -1.43
N THR A 20 -6.18 8.27 -1.30
CA THR A 20 -7.43 7.64 -0.86
C THR A 20 -7.72 7.92 0.61
N GLY A 21 -6.70 8.01 1.46
CA GLY A 21 -6.81 8.45 2.85
C GLY A 21 -7.32 9.88 2.97
N TRP A 22 -6.72 10.82 2.23
CA TRP A 22 -7.18 12.20 2.17
C TRP A 22 -8.63 12.30 1.67
N ARG A 23 -8.95 11.66 0.55
CA ARG A 23 -10.31 11.66 -0.02
C ARG A 23 -11.34 11.02 0.92
N GLY A 24 -10.96 9.99 1.68
CA GLY A 24 -11.81 9.32 2.65
C GLY A 24 -11.98 10.09 3.97
N ALA A 25 -11.09 11.01 4.28
CA ALA A 25 -11.15 11.87 5.48
C ALA A 25 -12.01 13.13 5.27
N LEU A 26 -12.26 13.53 4.01
CA LEU A 26 -13.14 14.66 3.71
C LEU A 26 -14.57 14.40 4.21
N PRO A 27 -15.25 15.41 4.79
CA PRO A 27 -16.60 15.26 5.29
C PRO A 27 -17.56 14.78 4.19
N PRO A 28 -18.55 13.93 4.50
CA PRO A 28 -19.62 13.60 3.57
C PRO A 28 -20.42 14.85 3.21
N ASP A 29 -20.80 14.96 1.93
CA ASP A 29 -21.69 16.02 1.43
C ASP A 29 -23.09 15.41 1.23
N PRO A 30 -24.06 15.68 2.13
CA PRO A 30 -25.40 15.08 2.05
C PRO A 30 -26.14 15.44 0.76
N MET A 31 -25.84 16.60 0.16
CA MET A 31 -26.50 17.07 -1.06
C MET A 31 -26.07 16.29 -2.30
N LYS A 32 -24.93 15.59 -2.24
CA LYS A 32 -24.39 14.75 -3.33
C LYS A 32 -24.74 13.27 -3.17
N GLY A 33 -25.53 12.93 -2.15
CA GLY A 33 -25.95 11.57 -1.87
C GLY A 33 -24.85 10.68 -1.26
N PRO A 34 -25.13 9.37 -1.10
CA PRO A 34 -24.23 8.43 -0.47
C PRO A 34 -22.90 8.29 -1.20
N ARG A 35 -21.82 8.17 -0.43
CA ARG A 35 -20.48 7.96 -0.96
C ARG A 35 -20.32 6.50 -1.43
N LEU A 36 -20.34 6.30 -2.75
CA LEU A 36 -20.24 4.96 -3.36
C LEU A 36 -18.82 4.40 -3.35
N MET A 37 -17.81 5.27 -3.50
CA MET A 37 -16.41 4.83 -3.54
C MET A 37 -15.90 4.49 -2.13
N PRO A 38 -15.38 3.27 -1.87
CA PRO A 38 -14.97 2.86 -0.53
C PRO A 38 -13.53 3.32 -0.22
N TRP A 39 -13.33 4.64 -0.11
CA TRP A 39 -12.00 5.24 0.04
C TRP A 39 -11.16 4.67 1.18
N ARG A 40 -11.77 4.37 2.33
CA ARG A 40 -11.05 3.78 3.47
C ARG A 40 -10.56 2.36 3.18
N PHE A 41 -11.35 1.57 2.45
CA PHE A 41 -10.94 0.22 2.04
C PHE A 41 -9.77 0.29 1.06
N LEU A 42 -9.83 1.20 0.08
CA LEU A 42 -8.74 1.44 -0.85
C LEU A 42 -7.46 1.90 -0.15
N MET A 43 -7.57 2.80 0.84
CA MET A 43 -6.44 3.24 1.66
C MET A 43 -5.78 2.07 2.39
N ILE A 44 -6.57 1.22 3.06
CA ILE A 44 -6.04 0.06 3.80
C ILE A 44 -5.43 -0.96 2.84
N GLY A 45 -6.06 -1.20 1.68
CA GLY A 45 -5.50 -2.08 0.65
C GLY A 45 -4.15 -1.58 0.11
N ALA A 46 -4.04 -0.28 -0.15
CA ALA A 46 -2.78 0.33 -0.58
C ALA A 46 -1.71 0.30 0.54
N ALA A 47 -2.11 0.50 1.80
CA ALA A 47 -1.21 0.37 2.95
C ALA A 47 -0.68 -1.08 3.11
N ALA A 48 -1.54 -2.08 2.94
CA ALA A 48 -1.14 -3.48 2.97
C ALA A 48 -0.16 -3.81 1.84
N ALA A 49 -0.42 -3.32 0.62
CA ALA A 49 0.52 -3.48 -0.50
C ALA A 49 1.87 -2.79 -0.23
N ALA A 50 1.85 -1.58 0.31
CA ALA A 50 3.07 -0.85 0.70
C ALA A 50 3.87 -1.62 1.77
N LEU A 51 3.20 -2.21 2.77
CA LEU A 51 3.84 -3.04 3.79
C LEU A 51 4.57 -4.25 3.18
N LEU A 52 3.91 -4.97 2.26
CA LEU A 52 4.53 -6.10 1.56
C LEU A 52 5.74 -5.68 0.72
N LEU A 53 5.66 -4.51 0.07
CA LEU A 53 6.77 -3.95 -0.71
C LEU A 53 7.92 -3.49 0.18
N LEU A 54 7.65 -2.96 1.38
CA LEU A 54 8.68 -2.64 2.37
C LEU A 54 9.40 -3.90 2.88
N ILE A 55 8.65 -4.97 3.15
CA ILE A 55 9.25 -6.28 3.49
C ILE A 55 10.13 -6.76 2.33
N HIS A 56 9.62 -6.69 1.10
CA HIS A 56 10.40 -7.09 -0.06
C HIS A 56 11.68 -6.26 -0.22
N LEU A 57 11.57 -4.94 -0.05
CA LEU A 57 12.72 -4.03 -0.07
C LEU A 57 13.75 -4.41 0.99
N ALA A 58 13.33 -4.68 2.23
CA ALA A 58 14.21 -5.14 3.30
C ALA A 58 14.93 -6.45 2.93
N THR A 59 14.23 -7.40 2.28
CA THR A 59 14.87 -8.65 1.82
C THR A 59 15.90 -8.43 0.71
N LEU A 60 15.72 -7.42 -0.15
CA LEU A 60 16.75 -7.04 -1.15
C LEU A 60 18.02 -6.50 -0.48
N PHE A 61 17.90 -5.92 0.73
CA PHE A 61 19.02 -5.46 1.55
C PHE A 61 19.51 -6.50 2.56
N GLY A 62 19.09 -7.78 2.42
CA GLY A 62 19.62 -8.88 3.22
C GLY A 62 18.86 -9.18 4.53
N ALA A 63 17.66 -8.61 4.73
CA ALA A 63 16.81 -9.04 5.84
C ALA A 63 16.50 -10.54 5.76
N GLU A 64 16.74 -11.26 6.85
CA GLU A 64 16.59 -12.70 6.89
C GLU A 64 15.13 -13.13 6.73
N ARG A 65 14.92 -14.18 5.93
CA ARG A 65 13.63 -14.86 5.88
C ARG A 65 13.54 -15.89 7.00
N PRO A 66 12.34 -16.14 7.51
CA PRO A 66 12.16 -17.19 8.50
C PRO A 66 12.65 -18.56 7.99
N PRO A 67 13.23 -19.39 8.87
CA PRO A 67 13.83 -20.67 8.50
C PRO A 67 12.84 -21.70 7.94
N TRP A 68 11.54 -21.49 8.16
CA TRP A 68 10.47 -22.37 7.66
C TRP A 68 10.02 -22.05 6.22
N ILE A 69 10.62 -21.05 5.55
CA ILE A 69 10.34 -20.74 4.14
C ILE A 69 11.41 -21.40 3.26
N PRO A 70 11.08 -22.42 2.45
CA PRO A 70 12.07 -23.11 1.61
C PRO A 70 12.69 -22.19 0.54
N GLY A 71 13.94 -22.44 0.15
CA GLY A 71 14.57 -21.83 -1.04
C GLY A 71 15.65 -20.78 -0.79
N ARG A 72 16.56 -21.02 0.16
CA ARG A 72 17.95 -20.63 -0.05
C ARG A 72 18.57 -21.59 -1.06
#